data_AF-A0A5K1D264-F1
#
_entry.id   AF-A0A5K1D264-F1
#
_cell.length_a   1.000
_cell.length_b   1.000
_cell.length_c   1.000
_cell.angle_alpha   90.00
_cell.angle_beta   90.00
_cell.angle_gamma   90.00
#
_symmetry.space_group_name_H-M   'P 1'
#
loop_
_entity.id
_entity.type
_entity.pdbx_description
1 polymer ?
#
loop_
_entity_poly.entity_id
_entity_poly.type
_entity_poly.pdbx_seq_one_letter_code
_entity_poly.pdbx_strand_id
1 'polypeptide(L)' 'MGVPSDDVVVIRPSPRAGEPTVITVNCPDKRGLGCDLCRIILEFGLSIDRG' A
#
# COMPACT_ATOMS: atom_id res chain seq x y z
N MET A 1 3.96 0.14 -26.12
CA MET A 1 4.86 0.54 -25.01
C MET A 1 4.13 1.62 -24.22
N GLY A 2 3.97 1.44 -22.91
CA GLY A 2 3.38 2.44 -22.00
C GLY A 2 1.99 2.05 -21.49
N VAL A 3 1.90 1.72 -20.19
CA VAL A 3 0.63 1.69 -19.46
C VAL A 3 0.35 3.13 -19.03
N PRO A 4 -0.79 3.76 -19.40
CA PRO A 4 -1.09 5.11 -18.97
C PRO A 4 -1.80 5.07 -17.62
N SER A 5 -1.07 5.11 -16.51
CA SER A 5 -1.60 5.59 -15.24
C SER A 5 -0.45 5.93 -14.32
N ASP A 6 -0.34 7.21 -13.99
CA ASP A 6 0.52 7.73 -12.93
C ASP A 6 -0.07 7.37 -11.54
N ASP A 7 -1.36 7.03 -11.49
CA ASP A 7 -2.12 6.60 -10.32
C ASP A 7 -2.29 5.08 -10.31
N VAL A 8 -1.38 4.36 -9.64
CA VAL A 8 -1.44 2.90 -9.57
C VAL A 8 -1.24 2.44 -8.15
N VAL A 9 -2.22 1.73 -7.62
CA VAL A 9 -2.06 0.88 -6.44
C VAL A 9 -1.72 -0.53 -6.91
N VAL A 10 -0.54 -1.00 -6.56
CA VAL A 10 -0.09 -2.37 -6.84
C VAL A 10 -0.04 -3.14 -5.54
N ILE A 11 -0.86 -4.18 -5.43
CA ILE A 11 -0.82 -5.11 -4.31
C ILE A 11 -0.06 -6.37 -4.74
N ARG A 12 1.00 -6.69 -4.01
CA ARG A 12 1.81 -7.90 -4.17
C ARG A 12 1.58 -8.81 -2.97
N PRO A 13 0.64 -9.76 -3.05
CA PRO A 13 0.41 -10.72 -1.98
C PRO A 13 1.67 -11.54 -1.75
N SER A 14 1.92 -11.87 -0.49
CA SER A 14 3.05 -12.74 -0.16
C SER A 14 2.79 -14.18 -0.66
N PRO A 15 3.81 -14.86 -1.23
CA PRO A 15 3.71 -16.27 -1.59
C PRO A 15 3.63 -17.21 -0.37
N ARG A 16 3.95 -16.74 0.84
CA ARG A 16 3.97 -17.57 2.06
C ARG A 16 3.15 -16.94 3.19
N ALA A 17 2.51 -17.80 3.98
CA ALA A 17 1.81 -17.37 5.18
C ALA A 17 2.82 -16.80 6.20
N GLY A 18 2.50 -15.63 6.77
CA GLY A 18 3.33 -14.94 7.77
C GLY A 18 4.33 -13.93 7.20
N GLU A 19 4.52 -13.89 5.88
CA GLU A 19 5.32 -12.86 5.22
C GLU A 19 4.44 -11.64 4.86
N PRO A 20 4.97 -10.41 4.93
CA PRO A 20 4.19 -9.20 4.69
C PRO A 20 3.75 -9.07 3.23
N THR A 21 2.55 -8.51 3.03
CA THR A 21 2.07 -8.11 1.70
C THR A 21 2.62 -6.73 1.36
N VAL A 22 3.16 -6.56 0.15
CA VAL A 22 3.71 -5.27 -0.30
C VAL A 22 2.64 -4.51 -1.07
N ILE A 23 2.32 -3.30 -0.60
CA ILE A 23 1.38 -2.38 -1.25
C ILE A 23 2.19 -1.19 -1.74
N THR A 24 2.31 -1.04 -3.05
CA THR A 24 2.94 0.13 -3.69
C THR A 24 1.85 1.07 -4.12
N VAL A 25 1.88 2.30 -3.61
CA VAL A 25 0.92 3.35 -3.98
C VAL A 25 1.69 4.43 -4.74
N ASN A 26 1.33 4.63 -6.00
CA ASN A 26 1.69 5.83 -6.75
C ASN A 26 0.45 6.72 -6.86
N CYS A 27 0.59 7.99 -6.49
CA CYS A 27 -0.44 9.00 -6.64
C CYS A 27 0.21 10.39 -6.71
N PRO A 28 -0.46 11.41 -7.29
CA PRO A 28 -0.05 12.80 -7.18
C PRO A 28 -0.07 13.23 -5.71
N ASP A 29 0.78 14.20 -5.35
CA ASP A 29 0.94 14.65 -3.97
C ASP A 29 -0.41 14.93 -3.30
N LYS A 30 -0.69 14.17 -2.24
CA LYS A 30 -1.90 14.28 -1.44
C LYS A 30 -1.52 14.28 0.03
N ARG A 31 -1.79 15.41 0.69
CA ARG A 31 -1.56 15.53 2.14
C ARG A 31 -2.33 14.44 2.89
N GLY A 32 -1.64 13.78 3.82
CA GLY A 32 -2.25 12.81 4.72
C GLY A 32 -2.35 11.38 4.20
N LEU A 33 -1.94 11.09 2.95
CA LEU A 33 -2.06 9.73 2.37
C LEU A 33 -1.47 8.63 3.27
N GLY A 34 -0.23 8.81 3.75
CA GLY A 34 0.41 7.83 4.63
C GLY A 34 -0.34 7.66 5.96
N CYS A 35 -0.90 8.75 6.51
CA CYS A 35 -1.68 8.70 7.74
C CYS A 35 -2.99 7.92 7.54
N ASP A 36 -3.71 8.20 6.46
CA ASP A 36 -4.95 7.51 6.10
C ASP A 36 -4.71 6.02 5.85
N LEU A 37 -3.66 5.68 5.09
CA LEU A 37 -3.28 4.28 4.84
C LEU A 37 -2.92 3.56 6.13
N CYS A 38 -2.04 4.13 6.96
CA CYS A 38 -1.65 3.53 8.23
C CYS A 38 -2.86 3.33 9.15
N ARG A 39 -3.73 4.33 9.27
CA ARG A 39 -4.94 4.24 10.08
C ARG A 39 -5.83 3.10 9.61
N ILE A 40 -6.12 3.01 8.32
CA ILE A 40 -6.96 1.94 7.75
C ILE A 40 -6.34 0.58 8.05
N ILE A 41 -5.05 0.39 7.78
CA ILE A 41 -4.35 -0.89 8.03
C ILE A 41 -4.50 -1.30 9.51
N LEU A 42 -4.31 -0.37 10.43
CA LEU A 42 -4.44 -0.63 11.87
C LEU A 42 -5.90 -0.86 12.32
N GLU A 43 -6.88 -0.16 11.72
CA GLU A 43 -8.31 -0.37 12.00
C GLU A 43 -8.77 -1.79 11.60
N PHE A 44 -8.15 -2.39 10.58
CA PHE A 44 -8.38 -3.80 10.21
C PHE A 44 -7.58 -4.81 11.06
N GLY A 45 -6.84 -4.36 12.07
CA GLY A 45 -6.04 -5.23 12.94
C GLY A 45 -4.80 -5.83 12.25
N LEU A 46 -4.37 -5.24 11.13
CA LEU A 46 -3.14 -5.62 10.44
C LEU A 46 -1.94 -4.89 11.03
N SER A 47 -0.75 -5.42 10.79
CA SER A 47 0.52 -4.83 11.23
C SER A 47 1.29 -4.26 10.05
N ILE A 48 1.98 -3.14 10.28
CA ILE A 48 2.89 -2.51 9.32
C ILE A 48 4.31 -2.87 9.72
N ASP A 49 4.99 -3.67 8.89
CA ASP A 49 6.34 -4.15 9.17
C ASP A 49 7.41 -3.07 8.91
N ARG A 50 7.18 -2.26 7.87
CA ARG A 50 8.02 -1.12 7.50
C ARG A 50 7.19 -0.09 6.70
N GLY A 51 7.38 1.18 6.99
CA GLY A 51 6.81 2.32 6.27
C GLY A 51 7.88 3.13 5.54
#